data_AF-A0A7S1GWH2-F1
#
_entry.id   AF-A0A7S1GWH2-F1
#
_cell.length_a   1.000
_cell.length_b   1.000
_cell.length_c   1.000
_cell.angle_alpha   90.00
_cell.angle_beta   90.00
_cell.angle_gamma   90.00
#
_symmetry.space_group_name_H-M   'P 1'
#
loop_
_entity.id
_entity.type
_entity.pdbx_description
1 polymer ?
#
loop_
_entity_poly.entity_id
_entity_poly.type
_entity_poly.pdbx_seq_one_letter_code
_entity_poly.pdbx_strand_id
1 'polypeptide(L)'
;SDMVSNLENDTSSFMEAREAQGDQDVIDEGPAFVVKPIDGRMKLVVNQSTHHASSAPMYAATVEMSRVALRLQKRQYRDIVRTLDFLSNHERIVRYAKFRPAERVSLNPRAW
;
A
#
# COMPACT_ATOMS: atom_id res chain seq x y z
N SER A 1 38.77 20.52 36.56
CA SER A 1 38.19 19.17 36.70
C SER A 1 36.86 19.12 35.95
N ASP A 2 36.79 19.70 34.75
CA ASP A 2 35.52 20.23 34.23
C ASP A 2 35.33 19.98 32.72
N MET A 3 35.69 18.79 32.23
CA MET A 3 35.39 18.40 30.85
C MET A 3 34.62 17.08 30.73
N VAL A 4 34.37 16.37 31.84
CA VAL A 4 33.69 15.05 31.81
C VAL A 4 32.20 15.17 32.18
N SER A 5 31.80 16.21 32.91
CA SER A 5 30.43 16.41 33.42
C SER A 5 29.42 16.91 32.37
N ASN A 6 29.86 17.35 31.19
CA ASN A 6 28.96 17.85 30.15
C ASN A 6 28.45 16.77 29.20
N LEU A 7 29.05 15.56 29.19
CA LEU A 7 28.64 14.50 28.27
C LEU A 7 27.46 13.66 28.80
N GLU A 8 27.32 13.57 30.12
CA GLU A 8 26.24 12.79 30.76
C GLU A 8 24.88 13.52 30.74
N ASN A 9 24.90 14.86 30.64
CA ASN A 9 23.69 15.68 30.56
C ASN A 9 23.00 15.59 29.18
N ASP A 10 23.78 15.55 28.10
CA ASP A 10 23.22 15.46 26.73
C ASP A 10 22.57 14.11 26.45
N THR A 11 23.11 13.02 27.01
CA THR A 11 22.53 11.68 26.86
C THR A 11 21.23 11.52 27.64
N SER A 12 21.11 12.20 28.78
CA SER A 12 19.92 12.18 29.63
C SER A 12 18.76 12.93 28.98
N SER A 13 19.04 14.10 28.40
CA SER A 13 18.06 14.88 27.62
C SER A 13 17.56 14.13 26.37
N PHE A 14 18.44 13.38 25.69
CA PHE A 14 18.07 12.57 24.53
C PHE A 14 17.25 11.33 24.90
N MET A 15 17.44 10.75 26.09
CA MET A 15 16.60 9.64 26.58
C MET A 15 15.21 10.12 27.05
N GLU A 16 15.13 11.26 27.74
CA GLU A 16 13.85 11.83 28.21
C GLU A 16 12.95 12.30 27.05
N ALA A 17 13.55 12.79 25.96
CA ALA A 17 12.83 13.13 24.74
C ALA A 17 12.22 11.90 24.02
N ARG A 18 12.73 10.69 24.27
CA ARG A 18 12.15 9.44 23.72
C ARG A 18 11.00 8.91 24.58
N GLU A 19 11.00 9.17 25.89
CA GLU A 19 9.90 8.79 26.78
C GLU A 19 8.69 9.73 26.65
N ALA A 20 8.90 11.02 26.38
CA ALA A 20 7.81 11.97 26.08
C ALA A 20 7.14 11.70 24.72
N GLN A 21 7.76 10.89 23.87
CA GLN A 21 7.23 10.43 22.59
C GLN A 21 6.87 8.94 22.65
N GLY A 22 6.32 8.52 23.79
CA GLY A 22 5.40 7.39 23.85
C GLY A 22 4.16 7.73 23.04
N ASP A 23 4.27 7.66 21.72
CA ASP A 23 3.15 7.29 20.87
C ASP A 23 2.71 5.93 21.41
N GLN A 24 1.70 5.96 22.29
CA GLN A 24 0.93 4.77 22.58
C GLN A 24 0.42 4.33 21.21
N ASP A 25 1.15 3.40 20.59
CA ASP A 25 0.65 2.52 19.56
C ASP A 25 -0.49 1.74 20.25
N VAL A 26 -1.63 2.41 20.40
CA VAL A 26 -2.89 1.78 20.73
C VAL A 26 -3.01 0.72 19.66
N ILE A 27 -2.90 -0.53 20.08
CA ILE A 27 -3.18 -1.68 19.26
C ILE A 27 -4.67 -1.55 18.96
N ASP A 28 -4.95 -0.84 17.87
CA ASP A 28 -6.26 -0.67 17.30
C ASP A 28 -6.67 -2.06 16.83
N GLU A 29 -7.41 -2.79 17.67
CA GLU A 29 -8.01 -4.09 17.35
C GLU A 29 -9.07 -4.00 16.25
N GLY A 30 -9.22 -2.82 15.63
CA GLY A 30 -9.97 -2.61 14.41
C GLY A 30 -9.35 -3.31 13.19
N PRO A 31 -10.11 -3.40 12.09
CA PRO A 31 -9.63 -4.01 10.86
C PRO A 31 -8.35 -3.34 10.35
N ALA A 32 -7.38 -4.13 9.90
CA ALA A 32 -6.11 -3.64 9.36
C ALA A 32 -6.30 -2.97 7.99
N PHE A 33 -6.70 -1.69 7.99
CA PHE A 33 -6.89 -0.90 6.78
C PHE A 33 -5.57 -0.34 6.25
N VAL A 34 -5.23 -0.68 4.99
CA VAL A 34 -4.14 -0.01 4.25
C VAL A 34 -4.53 1.43 3.89
N VAL A 35 -5.81 1.62 3.56
CA VAL A 35 -6.44 2.89 3.25
C VAL A 35 -7.65 3.05 4.17
N LYS A 36 -7.69 4.13 4.95
CA LYS A 36 -8.87 4.44 5.77
C LYS A 36 -10.07 4.77 4.88
N PRO A 37 -11.32 4.71 5.38
CA PRO A 37 -12.48 5.17 4.63
C PRO A 37 -12.26 6.60 4.10
N ILE A 38 -12.52 6.80 2.80
CA ILE A 38 -12.37 8.08 2.11
C ILE A 38 -13.66 8.38 1.39
N ASP A 39 -14.12 9.62 1.51
CA ASP A 39 -15.20 10.17 0.71
C ASP A 39 -14.62 10.85 -0.54
N GLY A 40 -15.27 10.70 -1.68
CA GLY A 40 -14.83 11.35 -2.90
C GLY A 40 -15.92 11.46 -3.96
N ARG A 41 -15.69 12.36 -4.91
CA ARG A 41 -16.51 12.55 -6.10
C ARG A 41 -15.62 12.35 -7.32
N MET A 42 -16.12 11.59 -8.29
CA MET A 42 -15.44 11.38 -9.56
C MET A 42 -16.33 11.86 -10.70
N LYS A 43 -15.77 12.68 -11.57
CA LYS A 43 -16.34 13.03 -12.87
C LYS A 43 -15.57 12.28 -13.94
N LEU A 44 -16.25 11.37 -14.65
CA LEU A 44 -15.70 10.63 -15.78
C LEU A 44 -16.33 11.10 -17.08
N VAL A 45 -15.50 11.46 -18.05
CA VAL A 45 -15.90 11.78 -19.42
C VAL A 45 -15.32 10.70 -20.33
N VAL A 46 -16.19 10.00 -21.06
CA VAL A 46 -15.82 8.96 -22.01
C VAL A 46 -16.05 9.48 -23.42
N ASN A 47 -15.00 9.53 -24.23
CA ASN A 47 -15.13 9.83 -25.64
C ASN A 47 -15.45 8.54 -26.41
N GLN A 48 -16.63 8.49 -27.01
CA GLN A 48 -17.12 7.34 -27.78
C GLN A 48 -16.79 7.44 -29.28
N SER A 49 -15.94 8.38 -29.70
CA SER A 49 -15.59 8.54 -31.12
C SER A 49 -14.87 7.28 -31.64
N THR A 50 -15.44 6.66 -32.68
CA THR A 50 -14.88 5.49 -33.37
C THR A 50 -13.58 5.79 -34.10
N HIS A 51 -13.40 7.04 -34.52
CA HIS A 51 -12.11 7.55 -34.93
C HIS A 51 -11.35 8.00 -33.71
N HIS A 52 -10.18 7.42 -33.47
CA HIS A 52 -9.18 7.93 -32.54
C HIS A 52 -8.65 9.27 -33.06
N ALA A 53 -9.49 10.31 -32.99
CA ALA A 53 -9.05 11.66 -33.23
C ALA A 53 -8.07 12.00 -32.11
N SER A 54 -6.78 12.15 -32.46
CA SER A 54 -5.70 12.48 -31.52
C SER A 54 -5.93 13.78 -30.74
N SER A 55 -6.98 14.54 -31.07
CA SER A 55 -7.32 15.81 -30.45
C SER A 55 -7.94 15.68 -29.04
N ALA A 56 -8.44 14.51 -28.64
CA ALA A 56 -9.05 14.32 -27.31
C ALA A 56 -8.78 12.92 -26.72
N PRO A 57 -8.59 12.81 -25.39
CA PRO A 57 -8.41 11.52 -24.73
C PRO A 57 -9.69 10.68 -24.75
N MET A 58 -9.52 9.35 -24.79
CA MET A 58 -10.65 8.40 -24.75
C MET A 58 -11.37 8.43 -23.40
N TYR A 59 -10.63 8.64 -22.32
CA TYR A 59 -11.14 8.76 -20.96
C TYR A 59 -10.50 9.98 -20.29
N ALA A 60 -11.33 10.87 -19.75
CA ALA A 60 -10.88 11.95 -18.88
C ALA A 60 -11.60 11.82 -17.54
N ALA A 61 -10.84 11.64 -16.47
CA ALA A 61 -11.37 11.51 -15.12
C ALA A 61 -10.85 12.65 -14.24
N THR A 62 -11.75 13.31 -13.52
CA THR A 62 -11.43 14.27 -12.46
C THR A 62 -11.93 13.68 -11.15
N VAL A 63 -11.03 13.56 -10.18
CA VAL A 63 -11.30 12.89 -8.91
C VAL A 63 -11.03 13.88 -7.78
N GLU A 64 -12.08 14.24 -7.05
CA GLU A 64 -12.02 15.04 -5.84
C GLU A 64 -12.16 14.12 -4.64
N MET A 65 -11.13 14.01 -3.81
CA MET A 65 -11.15 13.14 -2.63
C MET A 65 -10.95 13.97 -1.38
N SER A 66 -11.62 13.57 -0.30
CA SER A 66 -11.32 14.04 1.04
C SER A 66 -9.98 13.47 1.52
N ARG A 67 -9.60 13.75 2.77
CA ARG A 67 -8.29 13.38 3.31
C ARG A 67 -7.99 11.89 3.11
N VAL A 68 -7.00 11.60 2.27
CA VAL A 68 -6.47 10.26 2.06
C VAL A 68 -5.48 9.96 3.18
N ALA A 69 -5.79 8.97 4.02
CA ALA A 69 -4.90 8.50 5.08
C ALA A 69 -4.51 7.05 4.83
N LEU A 70 -3.19 6.82 4.71
CA LEU A 70 -2.61 5.50 4.53
C LEU A 70 -1.97 5.05 5.83
N ARG A 71 -2.21 3.80 6.22
CA ARG A 71 -1.55 3.17 7.37
C ARG A 71 -1.03 1.82 6.94
N LEU A 72 0.25 1.57 7.17
CA LEU A 72 0.85 0.28 6.85
C LEU A 72 1.36 -0.38 8.12
N GLN A 73 0.80 -1.55 8.45
CA GLN A 73 1.29 -2.34 9.57
C GLN A 73 2.56 -3.10 9.18
N LYS A 74 3.41 -3.43 10.16
CA LYS A 74 4.68 -4.16 9.93
C LYS A 74 4.50 -5.46 9.14
N ARG A 75 3.40 -6.20 9.37
CA ARG A 75 3.07 -7.43 8.62
C ARG A 75 2.72 -7.12 7.16
N GLN A 76 1.94 -6.07 6.92
CA GLN A 76 1.56 -5.62 5.56
C GLN A 76 2.76 -5.09 4.78
N TYR A 77 3.69 -4.40 5.46
CA TYR A 77 4.94 -3.96 4.85
C TYR A 77 5.77 -5.13 4.31
N ARG A 78 5.91 -6.21 5.09
CA ARG A 78 6.60 -7.43 4.61
C ARG A 78 5.94 -7.99 3.35
N ASP A 79 4.62 -7.96 3.29
CA ASP A 79 3.85 -8.59 2.22
C ASP A 79 3.69 -7.69 0.98
N ILE A 80 4.07 -6.40 1.06
CA ILE A 80 3.88 -5.43 -0.03
C ILE A 80 4.61 -5.82 -1.32
N VAL A 81 5.80 -6.41 -1.21
CA VAL A 81 6.59 -6.86 -2.36
C VAL A 81 5.83 -7.94 -3.13
N ARG A 82 5.20 -8.88 -2.41
CA ARG A 82 4.38 -9.93 -3.02
C ARG A 82 3.14 -9.35 -3.70
N THR A 83 2.55 -8.31 -3.12
CA THR A 83 1.42 -7.60 -3.74
C THR A 83 1.83 -6.90 -5.03
N LEU A 84 3.00 -6.24 -5.05
CA LEU A 84 3.54 -5.62 -6.26
C LEU A 84 3.88 -6.65 -7.35
N ASP A 85 4.48 -7.78 -6.97
CA ASP A 85 4.73 -8.89 -7.89
C ASP A 85 3.43 -9.46 -8.46
N PHE A 86 2.38 -9.56 -7.65
CA PHE A 86 1.06 -9.99 -8.12
C PHE A 86 0.47 -8.98 -9.11
N LEU A 87 0.49 -7.68 -8.79
CA LEU A 87 -0.08 -6.62 -9.63
C LEU A 87 0.62 -6.54 -10.99
N SER A 88 1.96 -6.61 -11.01
CA SER A 88 2.73 -6.59 -12.25
C SER A 88 2.45 -7.80 -13.15
N ASN A 89 2.10 -8.95 -12.55
CA ASN A 89 1.76 -10.16 -13.28
C ASN A 89 0.26 -10.37 -13.46
N HIS A 90 -0.59 -9.47 -12.96
CA HIS A 90 -2.04 -9.69 -12.90
C HIS A 90 -2.64 -9.93 -14.29
N GLU A 91 -2.29 -9.10 -15.28
CA GLU A 91 -2.77 -9.28 -16.65
C GLU A 91 -2.37 -10.62 -17.26
N ARG A 92 -1.14 -11.08 -16.98
CA ARG A 92 -0.66 -12.39 -17.42
C ARG A 92 -1.43 -13.51 -16.72
N ILE A 93 -1.63 -13.39 -15.41
CA ILE A 93 -2.41 -14.35 -14.62
C ILE A 93 -3.82 -14.47 -15.19
N VAL A 94 -4.50 -13.35 -15.48
CA VAL A 94 -5.84 -13.36 -16.09
C VAL A 94 -5.82 -13.97 -17.49
N ARG A 95 -4.86 -13.58 -18.34
CA ARG A 95 -4.73 -14.09 -19.71
C ARG A 95 -4.54 -15.60 -19.78
N TYR A 96 -3.75 -16.15 -18.86
CA TYR A 96 -3.39 -17.57 -18.84
C TYR A 96 -4.18 -18.40 -17.80
N ALA A 97 -5.14 -17.81 -17.09
CA ALA A 97 -5.93 -18.49 -16.07
C ALA A 97 -6.61 -19.76 -16.59
N LYS A 98 -7.14 -19.72 -17.83
CA LYS A 98 -7.80 -20.87 -18.48
C LYS A 98 -6.86 -22.03 -18.82
N PHE A 99 -5.55 -21.79 -18.86
CA PHE A 99 -4.53 -22.82 -19.11
C PHE A 99 -3.87 -23.30 -17.83
N ARG A 100 -4.27 -22.73 -16.67
CA ARG A 100 -3.77 -23.17 -15.37
C ARG A 100 -4.49 -24.47 -15.02
N PRO A 101 -3.76 -25.55 -14.71
CA PRO A 101 -4.42 -26.79 -14.34
C PRO A 101 -5.21 -26.64 -13.06
N ALA A 102 -6.31 -27.38 -12.98
CA ALA A 102 -7.29 -27.30 -11.89
C ALA A 102 -6.68 -27.69 -10.53
N GLU A 103 -5.73 -28.62 -10.53
CA GLU A 103 -4.99 -29.02 -9.35
C GLU A 103 -3.59 -28.44 -9.34
N ARG A 104 -3.13 -28.01 -8.16
CA ARG A 104 -1.73 -27.66 -7.95
C ARG A 104 -0.88 -28.93 -8.09
N VAL A 105 0.26 -28.84 -8.76
CA VAL A 105 1.25 -29.92 -8.88
C VAL A 105 1.60 -30.55 -7.52
N SER A 106 1.61 -29.73 -6.45
CA SER A 106 1.88 -30.19 -5.09
C SER A 106 0.86 -31.16 -4.52
N LEU A 107 -0.38 -31.17 -5.04
CA LEU A 107 -1.47 -32.04 -4.56
C LEU A 107 -1.50 -33.37 -5.32
N ASN A 108 -1.20 -33.34 -6.63
CA ASN A 108 -1.16 -34.55 -7.45
C ASN A 108 -0.02 -34.47 -8.49
N PRO A 109 1.21 -34.82 -8.10
CA PRO A 109 2.39 -34.71 -8.96
C PRO A 109 2.36 -35.62 -10.18
N ARG A 110 1.54 -36.68 -10.16
CA ARG A 110 1.46 -37.69 -11.23
C ARG A 110 0.50 -37.31 -12.36
N ALA A 111 -0.35 -36.31 -12.15
CA ALA A 111 -1.37 -35.88 -13.11
C ALA A 111 -0.93 -34.71 -14.01
N TRP A 112 0.35 -34.34 -13.95
CA TRP A 112 0.94 -33.18 -14.61
C TRP A 112 2.11 -33.57 -15.52
#